data_AF-A0A2E3JRF6-F1
#
_entry.id   AF-A0A2E3JRF6-F1
#
_cell.length_a   1.000
_cell.length_b   1.000
_cell.length_c   1.000
_cell.angle_alpha   90.00
_cell.angle_beta   90.00
_cell.angle_gamma   90.00
#
_symmetry.space_group_name_H-M   'P 1'
#
loop_
_entity.id
_entity.type
_entity.pdbx_description
1 polymer ?
#
loop_
_entity_poly.entity_id
_entity_poly.type
_entity_poly.pdbx_seq_one_letter_code
_entity_poly.pdbx_strand_id
1 'polypeptide(L)'
;MTSSPDYKYNEGALIKELQSYIDSTYGEHYSQNKYQATEFIIDGGHGEGFCIGNILKYAQRYGKKDGYNRKDLLKVLHYAIIALHVHDLREYEKEQFDLFCS
;
A
#
# COMPACT_ATOMS: atom_id res chain seq x y z
N MET A 1 5.10 -20.76 -19.14
CA MET A 1 6.18 -20.05 -18.44
C MET A 1 6.19 -18.63 -18.97
N THR A 2 5.81 -17.64 -18.16
CA THR A 2 5.87 -16.25 -18.56
C THR A 2 7.32 -15.78 -18.44
N SER A 3 7.96 -15.48 -19.57
CA SER A 3 9.26 -14.79 -19.56
C SER A 3 9.03 -13.38 -19.02
N SER A 4 9.55 -13.07 -17.83
CA SER A 4 9.55 -11.69 -17.33
C SER A 4 10.25 -10.78 -18.34
N PRO A 5 9.75 -9.55 -18.57
CA PRO A 5 10.43 -8.60 -19.44
C PRO A 5 11.81 -8.25 -18.87
N ASP A 6 12.75 -7.89 -19.74
CA ASP A 6 14.06 -7.39 -19.32
C ASP A 6 13.89 -6.00 -18.70
N TYR A 7 14.09 -5.93 -17.39
CA TYR A 7 13.78 -4.77 -16.55
C TYR A 7 14.94 -3.77 -16.56
N LYS A 8 14.75 -2.62 -17.20
CA LYS A 8 15.78 -1.58 -17.38
C LYS A 8 16.22 -0.92 -16.07
N TYR A 9 15.33 -0.85 -15.07
CA TYR A 9 15.53 -0.12 -13.82
C TYR A 9 15.63 -1.07 -12.61
N ASN A 10 15.95 -2.34 -12.84
CA ASN A 10 16.05 -3.38 -11.80
C ASN A 10 14.72 -3.62 -11.06
N GLU A 11 13.58 -3.40 -11.73
CA GLU A 11 12.24 -3.50 -11.15
C GLU A 11 11.98 -4.87 -10.55
N GLY A 12 12.46 -5.94 -11.20
CA GLY A 12 12.31 -7.31 -10.69
C GLY A 12 12.91 -7.51 -9.29
N ALA A 13 14.08 -6.92 -9.01
CA ALA A 13 14.69 -7.00 -7.67
C ALA A 13 13.98 -6.07 -6.68
N LEU A 14 13.61 -4.86 -7.10
CA LEU A 14 12.92 -3.89 -6.24
C LEU A 14 11.51 -4.36 -5.83
N ILE A 15 10.79 -5.05 -6.72
CA ILE A 15 9.50 -5.67 -6.42
C ILE A 15 9.67 -6.80 -5.40
N LYS A 16 10.72 -7.64 -5.55
CA LYS A 16 11.02 -8.70 -4.56
C LYS A 16 11.39 -8.10 -3.19
N GLU A 17 12.15 -7.00 -3.17
CA GLU A 17 12.46 -6.27 -1.95
C GLU A 17 11.18 -5.72 -1.30
N LEU A 18 10.31 -5.09 -2.09
CA LEU A 18 9.01 -4.63 -1.62
C LEU A 18 8.18 -5.77 -1.05
N GLN A 19 8.11 -6.91 -1.74
CA GLN A 19 7.37 -8.08 -1.25
C GLN A 19 7.93 -8.56 0.10
N SER A 20 9.25 -8.73 0.20
CA SER A 20 9.92 -9.14 1.45
C SER A 20 9.66 -8.14 2.58
N TYR A 21 9.65 -6.84 2.26
CA TYR A 21 9.29 -5.79 3.20
C TYR A 21 7.84 -5.93 3.66
N ILE A 22 6.89 -6.12 2.75
CA ILE A 22 5.47 -6.34 3.08
C ILE A 22 5.35 -7.59 3.96
N ASP A 23 5.90 -8.72 3.56
CA ASP A 23 5.85 -9.97 4.35
C ASP A 23 6.41 -9.76 5.77
N SER A 24 7.48 -8.95 5.91
CA SER A 24 8.03 -8.61 7.22
C SER A 24 7.09 -7.73 8.06
N THR A 25 6.27 -6.87 7.44
CA THR A 25 5.27 -6.12 8.19
C THR A 25 4.25 -7.07 8.80
N TYR A 26 3.92 -8.18 8.12
CA TYR A 26 3.11 -9.30 8.63
C TYR A 26 3.76 -10.09 9.77
N GLY A 27 5.09 -10.11 9.86
CA GLY A 27 5.82 -10.82 10.92
C GLY A 27 6.15 -9.99 12.17
N GLU A 28 6.59 -8.74 12.01
CA GLU A 28 7.10 -7.90 13.11
C GLU A 28 6.05 -6.94 13.69
N HIS A 29 5.09 -6.49 12.88
CA HIS A 29 4.10 -5.49 13.28
C HIS A 29 2.71 -6.06 13.61
N TYR A 30 2.50 -7.38 13.46
CA TYR A 30 1.20 -8.06 13.64
C TYR A 30 1.00 -8.54 15.09
N SER A 31 1.37 -7.69 16.04
CA SER A 31 0.63 -7.67 17.30
C SER A 31 -0.80 -7.27 16.95
N GLN A 32 -1.79 -8.10 17.31
CA GLN A 32 -3.20 -8.05 16.89
C GLN A 32 -3.86 -6.65 16.78
N ASN A 33 -3.37 -5.65 17.52
CA ASN A 33 -3.99 -4.32 17.65
C ASN A 33 -3.79 -3.35 16.46
N LYS A 34 -2.68 -3.40 15.72
CA LYS A 34 -2.39 -2.38 14.67
C LYS A 34 -3.03 -2.69 13.33
N TYR A 35 -3.12 -3.98 13.00
CA TYR A 35 -3.78 -4.45 11.79
C TYR A 35 -5.28 -4.20 11.88
N GLN A 36 -5.88 -4.56 13.03
CA GLN A 36 -7.26 -4.19 13.37
C GLN A 36 -7.52 -2.69 13.21
N ALA A 37 -6.59 -1.82 13.61
CA ALA A 37 -6.78 -0.38 13.44
C ALA A 37 -6.76 0.07 11.97
N THR A 38 -5.93 -0.54 11.13
CA THR A 38 -5.86 -0.20 9.69
C THR A 38 -7.06 -0.76 8.94
N GLU A 39 -7.44 -2.01 9.22
CA GLU A 39 -8.65 -2.64 8.69
C GLU A 39 -9.89 -1.84 9.11
N PHE A 40 -10.02 -1.48 10.39
CA PHE A 40 -11.14 -0.67 10.88
C PHE A 40 -11.23 0.72 10.21
N ILE A 41 -10.10 1.34 9.88
CA ILE A 41 -10.08 2.62 9.14
C ILE A 41 -10.53 2.42 7.70
N ILE A 42 -10.14 1.31 7.06
CA ILE A 42 -10.54 0.98 5.69
C ILE A 42 -12.03 0.65 5.66
N ASP A 43 -12.49 -0.26 6.52
CA ASP A 43 -13.88 -0.69 6.67
C ASP A 43 -14.80 0.47 7.08
N GLY A 44 -14.27 1.46 7.81
CA GLY A 44 -14.98 2.67 8.19
C GLY A 44 -15.14 3.71 7.07
N GLY A 45 -14.76 3.39 5.82
CA GLY A 45 -14.87 4.30 4.68
C GLY A 45 -13.81 5.41 4.63
N HIS A 46 -12.74 5.29 5.42
CA HIS A 46 -11.65 6.27 5.51
C HIS A 46 -10.32 5.76 4.93
N GLY A 47 -10.33 4.59 4.29
CA GLY A 47 -9.14 3.92 3.75
C GLY A 47 -8.35 4.76 2.74
N GLU A 48 -9.04 5.46 1.83
CA GLU A 48 -8.39 6.27 0.78
C GLU A 48 -7.60 7.43 1.41
N GLY A 49 -8.26 8.24 2.24
CA GLY A 49 -7.62 9.36 2.93
C GLY A 49 -6.46 8.90 3.82
N PHE A 50 -6.60 7.75 4.49
CA PHE A 50 -5.54 7.17 5.30
C PHE A 50 -4.30 6.78 4.48
N CYS A 51 -4.50 6.10 3.35
CA CYS A 51 -3.39 5.67 2.49
C CYS A 51 -2.68 6.86 1.86
N ILE A 52 -3.44 7.79 1.25
CA ILE A 52 -2.88 9.00 0.62
C ILE A 52 -2.15 9.87 1.65
N GLY A 53 -2.71 10.05 2.85
CA GLY A 53 -2.05 10.77 3.92
C GLY A 53 -0.70 10.16 4.32
N ASN A 54 -0.60 8.83 4.37
CA ASN A 54 0.66 8.15 4.65
C ASN A 54 1.66 8.27 3.49
N ILE A 55 1.22 8.15 2.24
CA ILE A 55 2.07 8.39 1.06
C ILE A 55 2.69 9.79 1.13
N LEU A 56 1.88 10.83 1.35
CA LEU A 56 2.34 12.21 1.48
C LEU A 56 3.32 12.37 2.64
N LYS A 57 3.01 11.78 3.80
CA LYS A 57 3.87 11.82 4.99
C LYS A 57 5.26 11.25 4.71
N TYR A 58 5.37 10.09 4.05
CA TYR A 58 6.67 9.45 3.80
C TYR A 58 7.41 10.10 2.62
N ALA A 59 6.70 10.55 1.59
CA ALA A 59 7.29 11.35 0.52
C ALA A 59 7.91 12.66 1.05
N GLN A 60 7.22 13.35 1.96
CA GLN A 60 7.73 14.58 2.57
C GLN A 60 8.92 14.35 3.53
N ARG A 61 9.02 13.16 4.14
CA ARG A 61 10.12 12.79 5.03
C ARG A 61 11.42 12.49 4.29
N TYR A 62 11.33 11.90 3.09
CA TYR A 62 12.49 11.51 2.32
C TYR A 62 13.39 12.73 2.02
N GLY A 63 14.65 12.67 2.42
CA GLY A 63 15.61 13.78 2.29
C GLY A 63 15.51 14.82 3.41
N LYS A 64 14.52 14.74 4.32
CA LYS A 64 14.36 15.65 5.47
C LYS A 64 14.62 14.98 6.80
N LYS A 65 14.01 13.82 7.04
CA LYS A 65 14.13 13.06 8.28
C LYS A 65 14.98 11.82 8.03
N ASP A 66 16.08 11.70 8.77
CA ASP A 66 17.06 10.62 8.61
C ASP A 66 17.70 10.58 7.21
N GLY A 67 17.78 11.74 6.54
CA GLY A 67 18.34 11.88 5.20
C GLY A 67 17.54 11.17 4.11
N TYR A 68 18.24 10.64 3.11
CA TYR A 68 17.64 9.88 2.00
C TYR A 68 17.38 8.42 2.40
N ASN A 69 16.50 8.22 3.38
CA ASN A 69 16.20 6.91 3.93
C ASN A 69 15.33 6.07 2.96
N ARG A 70 15.87 4.99 2.40
CA ARG A 70 15.13 4.07 1.51
C ARG A 70 13.86 3.48 2.14
N LYS A 71 13.80 3.38 3.47
CA LYS A 71 12.61 2.90 4.18
C LYS A 71 11.40 3.81 3.98
N ASP A 72 11.60 5.11 3.72
CA ASP A 72 10.48 6.01 3.42
C ASP A 72 9.91 5.72 2.02
N LEU A 73 10.76 5.40 1.03
CA LEU A 73 10.30 4.99 -0.30
C LEU A 73 9.57 3.64 -0.29
N LEU A 74 10.07 2.65 0.46
CA LEU A 74 9.37 1.37 0.64
C LEU A 74 7.99 1.55 1.28
N LYS A 75 7.85 2.48 2.22
CA LYS A 75 6.54 2.80 2.82
C LYS A 75 5.61 3.49 1.83
N VAL A 76 6.11 4.41 0.99
CA VAL A 76 5.31 5.01 -0.09
C VAL A 76 4.75 3.90 -1.00
N LEU A 77 5.59 2.96 -1.43
CA LEU A 77 5.16 1.83 -2.26
C LEU A 77 4.15 0.94 -1.52
N HIS A 78 4.39 0.62 -0.26
CA HIS A 78 3.48 -0.22 0.53
C HIS A 78 2.09 0.41 0.68
N TYR A 79 2.00 1.69 1.04
CA TYR A 79 0.71 2.37 1.14
C TYR A 79 0.04 2.59 -0.22
N ALA A 80 0.80 2.67 -1.32
CA ALA A 80 0.23 2.68 -2.66
C ALA A 80 -0.44 1.34 -3.02
N ILE A 81 0.15 0.20 -2.64
CA ILE A 81 -0.47 -1.12 -2.82
C ILE A 81 -1.77 -1.24 -2.01
N ILE A 82 -1.79 -0.75 -0.76
CA ILE A 82 -3.01 -0.74 0.05
C ILE A 82 -4.07 0.18 -0.58
N ALA A 83 -3.66 1.35 -1.09
CA ALA A 83 -4.58 2.27 -1.77
C ALA A 83 -5.21 1.66 -3.03
N LEU A 84 -4.47 0.85 -3.80
CA LEU A 84 -5.01 0.10 -4.93
C LEU A 84 -6.11 -0.87 -4.48
N HIS A 85 -5.85 -1.63 -3.41
CA HIS A 85 -6.87 -2.53 -2.86
C HIS A 85 -8.13 -1.80 -2.41
N VAL A 86 -7.98 -0.67 -1.71
CA VAL A 86 -9.11 0.17 -1.28
C VAL A 86 -9.89 0.72 -2.47
N HIS A 87 -9.20 1.11 -3.54
CA HIS A 87 -9.84 1.57 -4.77
C HIS A 87 -10.67 0.47 -5.41
N ASP A 88 -10.11 -0.73 -5.58
CA ASP A 88 -10.80 -1.86 -6.19
C ASP A 88 -12.06 -2.27 -5.39
N LEU A 89 -11.99 -2.24 -4.05
CA LEU A 89 -13.17 -2.46 -3.20
C LEU A 89 -14.27 -1.42 -3.43
N ARG A 90 -13.91 -0.14 -3.51
CA ARG A 90 -14.86 0.95 -3.73
C ARG A 90 -15.56 0.85 -5.09
N GLU A 91 -14.80 0.54 -6.15
CA GLU A 91 -15.39 0.38 -7.48
C GLU A 91 -16.30 -0.86 -7.54
N TYR A 92 -15.92 -1.96 -6.88
CA TYR A 92 -16.79 -3.15 -6.76
C TYR A 92 -18.11 -2.83 -6.05
N GLU A 93 -18.06 -2.15 -4.90
CA GLU A 93 -19.27 -1.74 -4.16
C GLU A 93 -20.18 -0.84 -4.98
N LYS A 94 -19.59 0.10 -5.73
CA LYS A 94 -20.31 1.00 -6.63
C LYS A 94 -20.98 0.24 -7.77
N GLU A 95 -20.29 -0.70 -8.41
CA GLU A 95 -20.87 -1.54 -9.47
C GLU A 95 -22.06 -2.36 -8.95
N GLN A 96 -21.98 -2.92 -7.73
CA GLN A 96 -23.09 -3.65 -7.12
C GLN A 96 -24.28 -2.73 -6.80
N PHE A 97 -24.01 -1.52 -6.31
CA PHE A 97 -25.04 -0.53 -6.05
C PHE A 97 -25.75 -0.09 -7.34
N ASP A 98 -24.99 0.21 -8.40
CA ASP A 98 -25.53 0.62 -9.69
C ASP A 98 -26.40 -0.50 -10.32
N LEU A 99 -25.98 -1.77 -10.19
CA LEU A 99 -26.77 -2.93 -10.62
C LEU A 99 -28.06 -3.12 -9.82
N PHE A 100 -28.04 -2.82 -8.52
CA PHE A 100 -29.24 -2.88 -7.69
C PHE A 100 -30.25 -1.76 -8.02
N CYS A 101 -29.77 -0.60 -8.46
CA CYS A 101 -30.60 0.55 -8.80
C CYS A 101 -31.10 0.57 -10.26
N SER A 102 -30.58 -0.30 -11.14
CA SER A 102 -31.00 -0.48 -12.54
C SER A 102 -32.13 -1.49 -12.71
#